data_AF-A0A2S6RF04-F1
#
_entry.id   AF-A0A2S6RF04-F1
#
_cell.length_a   1.000
_cell.length_b   1.000
_cell.length_c   1.000
_cell.angle_alpha   90.00
_cell.angle_beta   90.00
_cell.angle_gamma   90.00
#
_symmetry.space_group_name_H-M   'P 1'
#
loop_
_entity.id
_entity.type
_entity.pdbx_description
1 polymer ?
#
loop_
_entity_poly.entity_id
_entity_poly.type
_entity_poly.pdbx_seq_one_letter_code
_entity_poly.pdbx_strand_id
1 'polypeptide(L)'
;MKKFILKSIILLFTIIFLNNCSVGDLTDLWPTGSEENGEVVIREIPGESFDPEESEDIEVTANTSDGNDITIIDQISDNNDEGELVEETSSDSNLSYEANPDVEAIQTYVGDRVSEMREEFSILDNEIKENENLFNLLKSNGIASAEVYHSTVAAIAARLQIGTTPGNPVLLNQYERALTELAEVGSQGQQLVELGNQISLLSARVSYLKDQTRSAKRLRGAVDEDHRKLSVLQDDIKRKGVDLTRLLENLNETIRRRDIYLAAERRRLTQLASAISIGESYGNGLGPLNSIPASNDDESSEREKRSDTNLSGNPIAVIRIQGESNKFSQGLYGAVSAALERAPNATFTLVAVSSTAGNSSEKAARAAIAREKAGKIISSLVSMGMPADRLSVTELALASIEDTEVRVYTD
;
A
#
# COMPACT_ATOMS: atom_id res chain seq x y z
N MET A 1 18.56 0.17 56.80
CA MET A 1 18.22 -1.05 56.04
C MET A 1 16.83 -1.65 56.30
N LYS A 2 16.01 -1.18 57.25
CA LYS A 2 14.67 -1.75 57.52
C LYS A 2 13.51 -1.17 56.69
N LYS A 3 13.67 -0.03 56.01
CA LYS A 3 12.59 0.60 55.22
C LYS A 3 12.48 0.12 53.77
N PHE A 4 13.53 -0.52 53.23
CA PHE A 4 13.52 -1.01 51.84
C PHE A 4 12.84 -2.39 51.69
N ILE A 5 12.95 -3.24 52.72
CA ILE A 5 12.36 -4.60 52.72
C ILE A 5 10.82 -4.53 52.80
N LEU A 6 10.27 -3.53 53.50
CA LEU A 6 8.82 -3.39 53.66
C LEU A 6 8.11 -2.93 52.37
N LYS A 7 8.77 -2.13 51.52
CA LYS A 7 8.22 -1.73 50.21
C LYS A 7 8.25 -2.88 49.19
N SER A 8 9.24 -3.77 49.27
CA SER A 8 9.31 -4.93 48.37
C SER A 8 8.26 -6.00 48.69
N ILE A 9 7.87 -6.14 49.96
CA ILE A 9 6.83 -7.09 50.38
C ILE A 9 5.42 -6.61 50.00
N ILE A 10 5.17 -5.30 50.03
CA ILE A 10 3.88 -4.73 49.63
C ILE A 10 3.66 -4.81 48.11
N LEU A 11 4.72 -4.67 47.31
CA LEU A 11 4.63 -4.74 45.84
C LEU A 11 4.49 -6.19 45.32
N LEU A 12 4.97 -7.18 46.06
CA LEU A 12 4.82 -8.59 45.70
C LEU A 12 3.40 -9.13 46.02
N PHE A 13 2.71 -8.55 47.01
CA PHE A 13 1.37 -8.99 47.41
C PHE A 13 0.27 -8.47 46.46
N THR A 14 0.52 -7.38 45.74
CA THR A 14 -0.44 -6.83 44.75
C THR A 14 -0.44 -7.56 43.40
N ILE A 15 0.57 -8.38 43.10
CA ILE A 15 0.66 -9.12 41.83
C ILE A 15 -0.03 -10.51 41.91
N ILE A 16 -0.36 -10.98 43.12
CA ILE A 16 -0.98 -12.31 43.34
C ILE A 16 -2.52 -12.27 43.28
N PHE A 17 -3.15 -11.08 43.29
CA PHE A 17 -4.61 -10.95 43.37
C PHE A 17 -5.35 -10.77 42.02
N LEU A 18 -4.68 -10.89 40.87
CA LEU A 18 -5.30 -10.67 39.54
C LEU A 18 -5.39 -11.91 38.64
N ASN A 19 -5.13 -13.12 39.15
CA ASN A 19 -5.36 -14.36 38.40
C ASN A 19 -6.42 -15.23 39.08
N ASN A 20 -7.68 -14.82 38.97
CA ASN A 20 -8.83 -15.70 39.13
C ASN A 20 -10.08 -15.07 38.50
N CYS A 21 -10.08 -14.98 37.17
CA CYS A 21 -11.32 -14.96 36.41
C CYS A 21 -11.44 -16.30 35.68
N SER A 22 -12.40 -17.07 36.17
CA SER A 22 -12.87 -18.35 35.67
C SER A 22 -13.26 -18.28 34.20
N VAL A 23 -12.84 -19.29 33.44
CA VAL A 23 -13.33 -19.59 32.09
C VAL A 23 -14.79 -20.06 32.23
N GLY A 24 -15.72 -19.19 31.86
CA GLY A 24 -17.15 -19.50 31.75
C GLY A 24 -17.56 -19.46 30.28
N ASP A 25 -17.72 -20.65 29.71
CA ASP A 25 -18.78 -21.06 28.78
C ASP A 25 -19.28 -20.01 27.75
N LEU A 26 -18.79 -20.11 26.51
CA LEU A 26 -19.17 -19.25 25.38
C LEU A 26 -19.82 -20.04 24.24
N THR A 27 -20.66 -21.02 24.59
CA THR A 27 -21.47 -21.78 23.63
C THR A 27 -22.95 -21.66 23.95
N ASP A 28 -23.51 -20.43 23.92
CA ASP A 28 -24.96 -20.26 23.85
C ASP A 28 -25.41 -18.85 23.39
N LEU A 29 -25.02 -18.46 22.17
CA LEU A 29 -25.48 -17.21 21.55
C LEU A 29 -26.17 -17.42 20.19
N TRP A 30 -27.01 -18.45 20.12
CA TRP A 30 -27.96 -18.63 19.03
C TRP A 30 -29.38 -18.45 19.57
N PRO A 31 -30.20 -17.52 19.05
CA PRO A 31 -31.58 -17.39 19.49
C PRO A 31 -32.36 -18.65 19.06
N THR A 32 -32.69 -19.50 20.03
CA THR A 32 -33.69 -20.55 19.86
C THR A 32 -35.06 -19.89 19.78
N GLY A 33 -35.81 -20.21 18.72
CA GLY A 33 -37.13 -19.68 18.47
C GLY A 33 -38.12 -20.00 19.59
N SER A 34 -38.97 -19.01 19.87
CA SER A 34 -40.30 -19.22 20.41
C SER A 34 -41.26 -18.39 19.58
N GLU A 35 -42.21 -19.08 18.99
CA GLU A 35 -43.31 -18.59 18.18
C GLU A 35 -44.13 -17.54 18.95
N GLU A 36 -44.23 -16.33 18.39
CA GLU A 36 -45.39 -15.48 18.61
C GLU A 36 -45.68 -14.71 17.32
N ASN A 37 -46.93 -14.79 16.88
CA ASN A 37 -47.41 -14.38 15.57
C ASN A 37 -47.25 -12.87 15.35
N GLY A 38 -46.29 -12.48 14.51
CA GLY A 38 -46.15 -11.14 13.95
C GLY A 38 -46.26 -11.19 12.44
N GLU A 39 -47.44 -10.84 11.93
CA GLU A 39 -47.77 -10.68 10.52
C GLU A 39 -46.78 -9.72 9.83
N VAL A 40 -45.98 -10.24 8.89
CA VAL A 40 -45.16 -9.41 8.00
C VAL A 40 -46.08 -8.85 6.92
N VAL A 41 -46.58 -7.64 7.13
CA VAL A 41 -47.22 -6.83 6.09
C VAL A 41 -46.14 -6.39 5.10
N ILE A 42 -45.98 -7.11 4.00
CA ILE A 42 -45.25 -6.62 2.84
C ILE A 42 -46.08 -5.47 2.25
N ARG A 43 -45.62 -4.23 2.44
CA ARG A 43 -46.19 -3.10 1.72
C ARG A 43 -45.76 -3.21 0.26
N GLU A 44 -46.72 -3.44 -0.63
CA GLU A 44 -46.55 -3.30 -2.06
C GLU A 44 -46.03 -1.88 -2.37
N ILE A 45 -44.89 -1.82 -3.05
CA ILE A 45 -44.39 -0.58 -3.65
C ILE A 45 -45.32 -0.29 -4.83
N PRO A 46 -45.99 0.87 -4.91
CA PRO A 46 -46.75 1.22 -6.11
C PRO A 46 -45.78 1.30 -7.28
N GLY A 47 -46.03 0.51 -8.31
CA GLY A 47 -45.23 0.49 -9.53
C GLY A 47 -45.32 1.83 -10.25
N GLU A 48 -44.26 2.64 -10.15
CA GLU A 48 -43.94 3.57 -11.21
C GLU A 48 -43.15 2.81 -12.28
N SER A 49 -43.73 2.82 -13.48
CA SER A 49 -43.18 2.28 -14.71
C SER A 49 -41.81 2.90 -14.98
N PHE A 50 -40.78 2.08 -14.91
CA PHE A 50 -39.46 2.40 -15.43
C PHE A 50 -39.55 2.34 -16.96
N ASP A 51 -39.71 3.49 -17.60
CA ASP A 51 -39.65 3.64 -19.06
C ASP A 51 -38.20 3.90 -19.47
N PRO A 52 -37.53 3.00 -20.22
CA PRO A 52 -36.13 3.16 -20.58
C PRO A 52 -35.86 4.15 -21.72
N GLU A 53 -36.86 4.89 -22.22
CA GLU A 53 -36.68 5.86 -23.32
C GLU A 53 -36.41 7.32 -22.89
N GLU A 54 -36.40 7.64 -21.60
CA GLU A 54 -36.08 8.99 -21.11
C GLU A 54 -34.75 9.02 -20.32
N SER A 55 -33.65 8.71 -21.01
CA SER A 55 -32.30 9.11 -20.57
C SER A 55 -31.85 10.28 -21.44
N GLU A 56 -31.81 11.49 -20.87
CA GLU A 56 -31.13 12.62 -21.49
C GLU A 56 -29.63 12.31 -21.60
N ASP A 57 -29.13 12.30 -22.82
CA ASP A 57 -27.72 12.14 -23.16
C ASP A 57 -26.92 13.34 -22.63
N ILE A 58 -25.99 13.11 -21.70
CA ILE A 58 -24.97 14.08 -21.34
C ILE A 58 -23.76 13.84 -22.24
N GLU A 59 -23.62 14.66 -23.29
CA GLU A 59 -22.39 14.72 -24.10
C GLU A 59 -21.21 15.23 -23.27
N VAL A 60 -20.28 14.33 -22.94
CA VAL A 60 -18.97 14.70 -22.40
C VAL A 60 -18.00 14.83 -23.56
N THR A 61 -17.72 16.06 -23.98
CA THR A 61 -16.63 16.38 -24.90
C THR A 61 -15.29 16.30 -24.16
N ALA A 62 -14.48 15.29 -24.50
CA ALA A 62 -13.10 15.19 -24.05
C ALA A 62 -12.20 16.06 -24.94
N ASN A 63 -11.57 17.09 -24.36
CA ASN A 63 -10.41 17.75 -24.96
C ASN A 63 -9.16 17.47 -24.14
N THR A 64 -8.16 16.98 -24.87
CA THR A 64 -6.86 16.49 -24.43
C THR A 64 -5.82 17.61 -24.43
N SER A 65 -5.00 17.61 -23.36
CA SER A 65 -3.61 18.07 -23.25
C SER A 65 -3.24 19.57 -23.25
N ASP A 66 -2.72 19.95 -22.09
CA ASP A 66 -1.31 20.33 -21.83
C ASP A 66 -0.94 21.82 -21.82
N GLY A 67 -0.12 22.19 -20.82
CA GLY A 67 0.68 23.41 -20.83
C GLY A 67 0.31 24.53 -19.84
N ASN A 68 0.91 24.44 -18.64
CA ASN A 68 1.62 25.49 -17.90
C ASN A 68 0.96 26.84 -17.49
N ASP A 69 1.25 27.14 -16.22
CA ASP A 69 1.47 28.44 -15.57
C ASP A 69 0.27 29.31 -15.17
N ILE A 70 0.00 29.29 -13.86
CA ILE A 70 -0.84 30.25 -13.16
C ILE A 70 0.10 31.32 -12.61
N THR A 71 0.05 32.53 -13.16
CA THR A 71 0.46 33.74 -12.44
C THR A 71 -0.59 34.85 -12.62
N ILE A 72 -0.92 35.44 -11.47
CA ILE A 72 -1.88 36.51 -11.22
C ILE A 72 -1.36 37.83 -11.80
N ILE A 73 -2.23 38.70 -12.33
CA ILE A 73 -2.28 40.17 -12.09
C ILE A 73 -3.54 40.74 -12.78
N ASP A 74 -4.47 41.19 -11.92
CA ASP A 74 -5.19 42.47 -11.93
C ASP A 74 -5.31 43.25 -13.25
N GLN A 75 -6.53 43.54 -13.73
CA GLN A 75 -6.94 44.85 -14.28
C GLN A 75 -8.47 44.99 -14.31
N ILE A 76 -8.96 45.91 -13.48
CA ILE A 76 -10.22 46.66 -13.64
C ILE A 76 -10.00 47.72 -14.74
N SER A 77 -10.94 47.88 -15.68
CA SER A 77 -11.52 49.18 -16.06
C SER A 77 -12.50 49.06 -17.24
N ASP A 78 -13.67 49.67 -17.01
CA ASP A 78 -14.46 50.53 -17.89
C ASP A 78 -14.77 50.10 -19.33
N ASN A 79 -16.07 50.06 -19.65
CA ASN A 79 -16.64 50.96 -20.65
C ASN A 79 -18.15 51.17 -20.39
N ASN A 80 -18.50 52.42 -20.07
CA ASN A 80 -19.83 52.99 -20.18
C ASN A 80 -20.14 53.23 -21.67
N ASP A 81 -21.39 53.02 -22.10
CA ASP A 81 -22.12 54.00 -22.92
C ASP A 81 -23.64 53.74 -22.91
N GLU A 82 -24.33 54.59 -22.16
CA GLU A 82 -25.60 55.29 -22.38
C GLU A 82 -26.75 54.66 -23.23
N GLY A 83 -27.91 54.50 -22.58
CA GLY A 83 -29.14 55.18 -23.03
C GLY A 83 -30.38 54.34 -23.37
N GLU A 84 -31.30 54.14 -22.41
CA GLU A 84 -32.74 54.45 -22.59
C GLU A 84 -33.44 54.50 -21.21
N LEU A 85 -34.00 55.66 -20.89
CA LEU A 85 -34.68 55.99 -19.64
C LEU A 85 -36.17 55.68 -19.76
N VAL A 86 -36.69 54.85 -18.84
CA VAL A 86 -38.09 54.96 -18.42
C VAL A 86 -38.12 55.13 -16.91
N GLU A 87 -38.59 56.31 -16.54
CA GLU A 87 -38.79 56.84 -15.20
C GLU A 87 -40.04 56.20 -14.58
N GLU A 88 -39.88 55.46 -13.49
CA GLU A 88 -40.96 55.26 -12.52
C GLU A 88 -40.44 55.63 -11.14
N THR A 89 -41.00 56.74 -10.65
CA THR A 89 -40.68 57.35 -9.37
C THR A 89 -41.28 56.56 -8.21
N SER A 90 -40.45 56.10 -7.28
CA SER A 90 -40.83 56.07 -5.87
C SER A 90 -39.60 55.97 -4.95
N SER A 91 -39.22 57.12 -4.41
CA SER A 91 -38.94 57.37 -2.99
C SER A 91 -37.96 56.45 -2.26
N ASP A 92 -36.81 57.03 -1.97
CA ASP A 92 -35.87 56.71 -0.89
C ASP A 92 -36.34 55.73 0.19
N SER A 93 -35.59 54.64 0.32
CA SER A 93 -35.23 54.15 1.66
C SER A 93 -33.84 53.53 1.61
N ASN A 94 -32.83 54.37 1.85
CA ASN A 94 -31.56 53.95 2.43
C ASN A 94 -31.85 53.29 3.79
N LEU A 95 -32.13 51.98 3.80
CA LEU A 95 -32.01 51.18 5.02
C LEU A 95 -30.53 50.90 5.24
N SER A 96 -29.88 51.83 5.92
CA SER A 96 -28.81 51.47 6.83
C SER A 96 -29.40 50.47 7.82
N TYR A 97 -29.04 49.20 7.69
CA TYR A 97 -29.21 48.24 8.78
C TYR A 97 -28.30 48.68 9.92
N GLU A 98 -28.77 49.64 10.71
CA GLU A 98 -28.35 49.80 12.10
C GLU A 98 -28.50 48.43 12.75
N ALA A 99 -27.38 47.87 13.20
CA ALA A 99 -27.35 46.68 14.02
C ALA A 99 -28.21 46.97 15.25
N ASN A 100 -29.44 46.48 15.24
CA ASN A 100 -30.35 46.57 16.36
C ASN A 100 -29.71 45.79 17.52
N PRO A 101 -29.21 46.43 18.58
CA PRO A 101 -28.37 45.78 19.58
C PRO A 101 -29.17 44.97 20.61
N ASP A 102 -30.46 44.71 20.37
CA ASP A 102 -31.37 44.24 21.43
C ASP A 102 -32.44 43.24 20.93
N VAL A 103 -32.08 42.36 20.00
CA VAL A 103 -32.86 41.12 19.79
C VAL A 103 -32.25 40.06 20.70
N GLU A 104 -32.92 39.75 21.80
CA GLU A 104 -32.55 38.63 22.67
C GLU A 104 -32.36 37.37 21.82
N ALA A 105 -31.26 36.65 22.05
CA ALA A 105 -30.99 35.39 21.37
C ALA A 105 -32.15 34.42 21.66
N ILE A 106 -33.01 34.23 20.67
CA ILE A 106 -34.15 33.32 20.79
C ILE A 106 -33.56 31.91 20.94
N GLN A 107 -33.76 31.30 22.10
CA GLN A 107 -33.23 29.97 22.37
C GLN A 107 -34.06 28.94 21.60
N THR A 108 -33.50 28.43 20.50
CA THR A 108 -34.11 27.39 19.69
C THR A 108 -33.48 26.03 19.99
N TYR A 109 -34.28 24.97 19.89
CA TYR A 109 -33.78 23.59 20.01
C TYR A 109 -32.66 23.29 18.99
N VAL A 110 -32.76 23.85 17.79
CA VAL A 110 -31.75 23.70 16.75
C VAL A 110 -30.48 24.47 17.09
N GLY A 111 -30.58 25.65 17.70
CA GLY A 111 -29.45 26.44 18.18
C GLY A 111 -28.63 25.70 19.23
N ASP A 112 -29.28 25.05 20.21
CA ASP A 112 -28.60 24.21 21.21
C ASP A 112 -27.85 23.05 20.53
N ARG A 113 -28.50 22.37 19.57
CA ARG A 113 -27.89 21.27 18.81
C ARG A 113 -26.71 21.74 17.96
N VAL A 114 -26.80 22.93 17.37
CA VAL A 114 -25.69 23.56 16.62
C VAL A 114 -24.51 23.80 17.54
N SER A 115 -24.73 24.32 18.74
CA SER A 115 -23.66 24.56 19.71
C SER A 115 -22.93 23.26 20.06
N GLU A 116 -23.68 22.20 20.38
CA GLU A 116 -23.14 20.87 20.68
C GLU A 116 -22.31 20.31 19.51
N MET A 117 -22.83 20.38 18.28
CA MET A 117 -22.11 19.89 17.11
C MET A 117 -20.84 20.70 16.80
N ARG A 118 -20.85 22.02 17.09
CA ARG A 118 -19.64 22.85 16.93
C ARG A 118 -18.59 22.51 17.97
N GLU A 119 -19.00 22.21 19.20
CA GLU A 119 -18.09 21.74 20.24
C GLU A 119 -17.49 20.38 19.86
N GLU A 120 -18.32 19.43 19.43
CA GLU A 120 -17.85 18.13 18.96
C GLU A 120 -16.90 18.27 17.77
N PHE A 121 -17.24 19.12 16.81
CA PHE A 121 -16.36 19.42 15.68
C PHE A 121 -15.04 20.06 16.11
N SER A 122 -15.06 20.97 17.09
CA SER A 122 -13.83 21.59 17.60
C SER A 122 -12.92 20.57 18.28
N ILE A 123 -13.48 19.63 19.03
CA ILE A 123 -12.73 18.52 19.64
C ILE A 123 -12.11 17.66 18.54
N LEU A 124 -12.91 17.28 17.55
CA LEU A 124 -12.48 16.49 16.40
C LEU A 124 -11.38 17.19 15.59
N ASP A 125 -11.50 18.50 15.34
CA ASP A 125 -10.51 19.29 14.61
C ASP A 125 -9.17 19.35 15.37
N ASN A 126 -9.23 19.46 16.70
CA ASN A 126 -8.03 19.42 17.53
C ASN A 126 -7.36 18.03 17.50
N GLU A 127 -8.14 16.95 17.61
CA GLU A 127 -7.63 15.58 17.47
C GLU A 127 -6.99 15.36 16.09
N ILE A 128 -7.61 15.84 15.01
CA ILE A 128 -7.05 15.74 13.66
C ILE A 128 -5.71 16.50 13.56
N LYS A 129 -5.65 17.74 14.06
CA LYS A 129 -4.41 18.54 14.06
C LYS A 129 -3.30 17.87 14.85
N GLU A 130 -3.61 17.28 16.00
CA GLU A 130 -2.63 16.54 16.80
C GLU A 130 -2.08 15.35 16.00
N ASN A 131 -2.96 14.55 15.41
CA ASN A 131 -2.57 13.41 14.58
C ASN A 131 -1.78 13.81 13.33
N GLU A 132 -2.11 14.93 12.69
CA GLU A 132 -1.34 15.51 11.58
C GLU A 132 0.08 15.91 12.02
N ASN A 133 0.21 16.55 13.18
CA ASN A 133 1.50 16.92 13.75
C ASN A 133 2.33 15.68 14.10
N LEU A 134 1.70 14.65 14.69
CA LEU A 134 2.34 13.37 14.96
C LEU A 134 2.80 12.69 13.66
N PHE A 135 1.98 12.67 12.61
CA PHE A 135 2.36 12.14 11.30
C PHE A 135 3.62 12.83 10.76
N ASN A 136 3.64 14.17 10.77
CA ASN A 136 4.77 14.96 10.29
C ASN A 136 6.04 14.73 11.11
N LEU A 137 5.91 14.59 12.43
CA LEU A 137 7.01 14.25 13.33
C LEU A 137 7.57 12.84 13.04
N LEU A 138 6.72 11.83 12.90
CA LEU A 138 7.14 10.46 12.57
C LEU A 138 7.81 10.39 11.19
N LYS A 139 7.33 11.22 10.25
CA LYS A 139 7.92 11.33 8.92
C LYS A 139 9.31 11.98 8.98
N SER A 140 9.48 13.09 9.70
CA SER A 140 10.78 13.77 9.80
C SER A 140 11.81 12.93 10.55
N ASN A 141 11.42 12.26 11.64
CA ASN A 141 12.29 11.34 12.37
C ASN A 141 12.75 10.17 11.48
N GLY A 142 11.84 9.61 10.68
CA GLY A 142 12.20 8.54 9.74
C GLY A 142 13.17 8.98 8.64
N ILE A 143 13.05 10.24 8.17
CA ILE A 143 14.01 10.82 7.22
C ILE A 143 15.37 11.00 7.90
N ALA A 144 15.41 11.54 9.12
CA ALA A 144 16.66 11.75 9.85
C ALA A 144 17.42 10.43 10.09
N SER A 145 16.74 9.37 10.56
CA SER A 145 17.35 8.04 10.74
C SER A 145 17.82 7.46 9.40
N ALA A 146 17.08 7.65 8.31
CA ALA A 146 17.49 7.21 6.98
C ALA A 146 18.73 7.95 6.44
N GLU A 147 18.87 9.24 6.73
CA GLU A 147 20.06 10.03 6.37
C GLU A 147 21.30 9.54 7.09
N VAL A 148 21.20 9.36 8.42
CA VAL A 148 22.30 8.81 9.23
C VAL A 148 22.68 7.42 8.71
N TYR A 149 21.68 6.56 8.51
CA TYR A 149 21.85 5.25 7.92
C TYR A 149 22.63 5.29 6.59
N HIS A 150 22.17 6.08 5.62
CA HIS A 150 22.83 6.15 4.31
C HIS A 150 24.24 6.72 4.38
N SER A 151 24.49 7.68 5.26
CA SER A 151 25.85 8.21 5.48
C SER A 151 26.80 7.11 5.99
N THR A 152 26.36 6.27 6.92
CA THR A 152 27.17 5.16 7.45
C THR A 152 27.42 4.09 6.39
N VAL A 153 26.39 3.71 5.62
CA VAL A 153 26.53 2.72 4.54
C VAL A 153 27.44 3.22 3.43
N ALA A 154 27.33 4.49 3.05
CA ALA A 154 28.22 5.09 2.06
C ALA A 154 29.67 5.09 2.53
N ALA A 155 29.93 5.41 3.80
CA ALA A 155 31.26 5.35 4.39
C ALA A 155 31.84 3.93 4.38
N ILE A 156 31.03 2.92 4.69
CA ILE A 156 31.44 1.51 4.63
C ILE A 156 31.74 1.11 3.18
N ALA A 157 30.83 1.38 2.25
CA ALA A 157 30.98 1.04 0.84
C ALA A 157 32.24 1.66 0.23
N ALA A 158 32.52 2.94 0.52
CA ALA A 158 33.71 3.63 0.07
C ALA A 158 35.01 2.97 0.58
N ARG A 159 35.03 2.53 1.84
CA ARG A 159 36.18 1.80 2.39
C ARG A 159 36.35 0.42 1.76
N LEU A 160 35.26 -0.32 1.55
CA LEU A 160 35.28 -1.63 0.91
C LEU A 160 35.69 -1.57 -0.57
N GLN A 161 35.43 -0.45 -1.25
CA GLN A 161 35.87 -0.23 -2.63
C GLN A 161 37.39 -0.09 -2.75
N ILE A 162 38.04 0.52 -1.75
CA ILE A 162 39.51 0.61 -1.67
C ILE A 162 40.11 -0.75 -1.26
N GLY A 163 39.30 -1.60 -0.62
CA GLY A 163 39.74 -2.85 0.01
C GLY A 163 40.17 -2.60 1.45
N THR A 164 39.78 -3.51 2.34
CA THR A 164 40.14 -3.50 3.75
C THR A 164 40.53 -4.89 4.21
N THR A 165 41.10 -5.01 5.41
CA THR A 165 41.36 -6.33 5.98
C THR A 165 40.04 -7.09 6.20
N PRO A 166 39.96 -8.39 5.85
CA PRO A 166 38.82 -9.25 6.16
C PRO A 166 38.39 -9.10 7.63
N GLY A 167 37.12 -8.81 7.88
CA GLY A 167 36.59 -8.70 9.24
C GLY A 167 37.04 -7.46 10.03
N ASN A 168 37.31 -6.34 9.36
CA ASN A 168 37.71 -5.09 10.03
C ASN A 168 36.71 -4.66 11.13
N PRO A 169 37.13 -4.55 12.41
CA PRO A 169 36.22 -4.25 13.52
C PRO A 169 35.62 -2.84 13.43
N VAL A 170 36.29 -1.88 12.77
CA VAL A 170 35.73 -0.54 12.59
C VAL A 170 34.54 -0.56 11.65
N LEU A 171 34.61 -1.37 10.57
CA LEU A 171 33.47 -1.55 9.66
C LEU A 171 32.35 -2.33 10.32
N LEU A 172 32.68 -3.33 11.16
CA LEU A 172 31.67 -4.07 11.91
C LEU A 172 30.88 -3.17 12.86
N ASN A 173 31.56 -2.29 13.61
CA ASN A 173 30.89 -1.30 14.46
C ASN A 173 30.02 -0.31 13.66
N GLN A 174 30.46 0.10 12.47
CA GLN A 174 29.65 0.96 11.58
C GLN A 174 28.44 0.21 11.03
N TYR A 175 28.59 -1.07 10.70
CA TYR A 175 27.50 -1.93 10.25
C TYR A 175 26.47 -2.17 11.36
N GLU A 176 26.90 -2.40 12.60
CA GLU A 176 26.00 -2.51 13.75
C GLU A 176 25.20 -1.22 13.97
N ARG A 177 25.85 -0.05 13.85
CA ARG A 177 25.15 1.23 13.87
C ARG A 177 24.10 1.32 12.76
N ALA A 178 24.45 0.95 11.54
CA ALA A 178 23.51 0.94 10.41
C ALA A 178 22.32 -0.02 10.67
N LEU A 179 22.54 -1.15 11.34
CA LEU A 179 21.46 -2.05 11.76
C LEU A 179 20.51 -1.37 12.76
N THR A 180 21.05 -0.66 13.75
CA THR A 180 20.24 0.06 14.74
C THR A 180 19.39 1.17 14.09
N GLU A 181 19.99 1.98 13.23
CA GLU A 181 19.28 3.06 12.52
C GLU A 181 18.16 2.49 11.62
N LEU A 182 18.44 1.38 10.90
CA LEU A 182 17.41 0.74 10.09
C LEU A 182 16.29 0.11 10.93
N ALA A 183 16.61 -0.40 12.12
CA ALA A 183 15.63 -0.92 13.07
C ALA A 183 14.74 0.20 13.63
N GLU A 184 15.29 1.39 13.86
CA GLU A 184 14.54 2.57 14.27
C GLU A 184 13.51 2.99 13.21
N VAL A 185 13.92 3.08 11.93
CA VAL A 185 12.99 3.33 10.81
C VAL A 185 11.86 2.29 10.77
N GLY A 186 12.19 1.03 11.07
CA GLY A 186 11.20 -0.05 11.17
C GLY A 186 10.22 0.12 12.35
N SER A 187 10.72 0.48 13.53
CA SER A 187 9.90 0.70 14.72
C SER A 187 8.90 1.84 14.54
N GLN A 188 9.34 2.96 13.95
CA GLN A 188 8.47 4.09 13.61
C GLN A 188 7.38 3.70 12.60
N GLY A 189 7.58 2.64 11.80
CA GLY A 189 6.55 2.11 10.90
C GLY A 189 5.32 1.58 11.64
N GLN A 190 5.50 0.95 12.80
CA GLN A 190 4.38 0.46 13.62
C GLN A 190 3.53 1.62 14.16
N GLN A 191 4.17 2.71 14.56
CA GLN A 191 3.48 3.92 15.03
C GLN A 191 2.65 4.57 13.91
N LEU A 192 3.10 4.52 12.65
CA LEU A 192 2.30 4.97 11.52
C LEU A 192 1.07 4.09 11.27
N VAL A 193 1.18 2.77 11.43
CA VAL A 193 0.04 1.85 11.31
C VAL A 193 -1.01 2.15 12.38
N GLU A 194 -0.58 2.37 13.63
CA GLU A 194 -1.47 2.75 14.72
C GLU A 194 -2.16 4.09 14.44
N LEU A 195 -1.42 5.09 13.97
CA LEU A 195 -1.95 6.39 13.56
C LEU A 195 -2.98 6.25 12.42
N GLY A 196 -2.75 5.35 11.46
CA GLY A 196 -3.71 5.05 10.39
C GLY A 196 -5.04 4.50 10.92
N ASN A 197 -5.01 3.64 11.94
CA ASN A 197 -6.22 3.14 12.60
C ASN A 197 -6.97 4.27 13.33
N GLN A 198 -6.25 5.16 14.01
CA GLN A 198 -6.85 6.33 14.68
C GLN A 198 -7.51 7.29 13.68
N ILE A 199 -6.83 7.61 12.57
CA ILE A 199 -7.37 8.43 11.48
C ILE A 199 -8.62 7.79 10.87
N SER A 200 -8.64 6.46 10.73
CA SER A 200 -9.81 5.73 10.23
C SER A 200 -11.02 5.87 11.18
N LEU A 201 -10.78 5.82 12.50
CA LEU A 201 -11.82 6.07 13.50
C LEU A 201 -12.34 7.51 13.44
N LEU A 202 -11.44 8.48 13.29
CA LEU A 202 -11.81 9.90 13.11
C LEU A 202 -12.66 10.09 11.85
N SER A 203 -12.39 9.35 10.77
CA SER A 203 -13.17 9.42 9.52
C SER A 203 -14.62 8.94 9.71
N ALA A 204 -14.82 7.90 10.53
CA ALA A 204 -16.14 7.47 10.93
C ALA A 204 -16.88 8.55 11.72
N ARG A 205 -16.17 9.23 12.66
CA ARG A 205 -16.73 10.34 13.46
C ARG A 205 -17.10 11.55 12.61
N VAL A 206 -16.25 11.94 11.65
CA VAL A 206 -16.56 13.00 10.66
C VAL A 206 -17.82 12.64 9.87
N SER A 207 -17.93 11.38 9.42
CA SER A 207 -19.09 10.91 8.64
C SER A 207 -20.38 10.97 9.46
N TYR A 208 -20.33 10.51 10.72
CA TYR A 208 -21.44 10.61 11.65
C TYR A 208 -21.87 12.07 11.88
N LEU A 209 -20.91 12.97 12.16
CA LEU A 209 -21.20 14.38 12.40
C LEU A 209 -21.76 15.09 11.16
N LYS A 210 -21.30 14.71 9.96
CA LYS A 210 -21.85 15.17 8.67
C LYS A 210 -23.32 14.78 8.52
N ASP A 211 -23.67 13.53 8.82
CA ASP A 211 -25.04 13.03 8.70
C ASP A 211 -25.96 13.62 9.77
N GLN A 212 -25.44 13.81 10.99
CA GLN A 212 -26.12 14.53 12.07
C GLN A 212 -26.42 15.99 11.69
N THR A 213 -25.44 16.70 11.14
CA THR A 213 -25.60 18.09 10.66
C THR A 213 -26.61 18.18 9.52
N ARG A 214 -26.57 17.23 8.57
CA ARG A 214 -27.54 17.14 7.48
C ARG A 214 -28.97 16.91 8.00
N SER A 215 -29.11 16.08 9.02
CA SER A 215 -30.40 15.80 9.67
C SER A 215 -30.92 17.03 10.42
N ALA A 216 -30.05 17.73 11.15
CA ALA A 216 -30.39 18.97 11.84
C ALA A 216 -30.88 20.07 10.89
N LYS A 217 -30.28 20.21 9.69
CA LYS A 217 -30.75 21.17 8.66
C LYS A 217 -32.16 20.88 8.12
N ARG A 218 -32.68 19.67 8.30
CA ARG A 218 -34.03 19.29 7.85
C ARG A 218 -35.10 19.50 8.93
N LEU A 219 -34.69 19.80 10.17
CA LEU A 219 -35.62 20.02 11.26
C LEU A 219 -36.38 21.34 11.05
N ARG A 220 -37.67 21.36 11.36
CA ARG A 220 -38.53 22.56 11.24
C ARG A 220 -38.49 23.36 12.54
N GLY A 221 -38.65 24.68 12.46
CA GLY A 221 -38.72 25.57 13.63
C GLY A 221 -37.40 26.19 14.09
N ALA A 222 -36.38 26.20 13.22
CA ALA A 222 -35.13 26.94 13.44
C ALA A 222 -35.23 28.36 12.88
N VAL A 223 -34.45 29.29 13.44
CA VAL A 223 -34.30 30.65 12.90
C VAL A 223 -33.32 30.63 11.72
N ASP A 224 -33.42 31.60 10.80
CA ASP A 224 -32.51 31.73 9.64
C ASP A 224 -31.03 31.76 10.03
N GLU A 225 -30.73 32.32 11.20
CA GLU A 225 -29.38 32.37 11.76
C GLU A 225 -28.85 30.97 12.12
N ASP A 226 -29.68 30.08 12.65
CA ASP A 226 -29.28 28.70 12.95
C ASP A 226 -29.04 27.90 11.65
N HIS A 227 -29.87 28.12 10.64
CA HIS A 227 -29.67 27.53 9.31
C HIS A 227 -28.35 27.97 8.68
N ARG A 228 -27.98 29.25 8.82
CA ARG A 228 -26.70 29.78 8.36
C ARG A 228 -25.52 29.12 9.09
N LYS A 229 -25.59 29.04 10.42
CA LYS A 229 -24.56 28.37 11.25
C LYS A 229 -24.40 26.89 10.88
N LEU A 230 -25.50 26.17 10.67
CA LEU A 230 -25.46 24.79 10.20
C LEU A 230 -24.85 24.65 8.81
N SER A 231 -25.09 25.60 7.91
CA SER A 231 -24.50 25.56 6.57
C SER A 231 -22.99 25.71 6.62
N VAL A 232 -22.49 26.66 7.40
CA VAL A 232 -21.04 26.84 7.61
C VAL A 232 -20.43 25.59 8.23
N LEU A 233 -21.03 25.07 9.30
CA LEU A 233 -20.55 23.84 9.96
C LEU A 233 -20.54 22.64 9.00
N GLN A 234 -21.58 22.48 8.18
CA GLN A 234 -21.65 21.41 7.19
C GLN A 234 -20.47 21.49 6.20
N ASP A 235 -20.11 22.68 5.75
CA ASP A 235 -19.03 22.88 4.79
C ASP A 235 -17.65 22.68 5.43
N ASP A 236 -17.48 23.11 6.69
CA ASP A 236 -16.28 22.83 7.48
C ASP A 236 -16.08 21.31 7.68
N ILE A 237 -17.13 20.57 8.04
CA ILE A 237 -17.09 19.11 8.19
C ILE A 237 -16.76 18.42 6.87
N LYS A 238 -17.38 18.84 5.76
CA LYS A 238 -17.07 18.26 4.43
C LYS A 238 -15.61 18.48 4.07
N ARG A 239 -15.11 19.70 4.22
CA ARG A 239 -13.70 20.03 3.93
C ARG A 239 -12.77 19.15 4.76
N LYS A 240 -13.03 19.03 6.07
CA LYS A 240 -12.23 18.18 6.96
C LYS A 240 -12.30 16.70 6.60
N GLY A 241 -13.43 16.19 6.14
CA GLY A 241 -13.54 14.82 5.64
C GLY A 241 -12.65 14.54 4.43
N VAL A 242 -12.56 15.50 3.49
CA VAL A 242 -11.66 15.38 2.34
C VAL A 242 -10.20 15.46 2.77
N ASP A 243 -9.86 16.40 3.67
CA ASP A 243 -8.50 16.55 4.19
C ASP A 243 -8.02 15.27 4.92
N LEU A 244 -8.90 14.66 5.71
CA LEU A 244 -8.63 13.40 6.40
C LEU A 244 -8.43 12.23 5.43
N THR A 245 -9.21 12.18 4.34
CA THR A 245 -9.03 11.17 3.28
C THR A 245 -7.66 11.32 2.61
N ARG A 246 -7.24 12.56 2.32
CA ARG A 246 -5.90 12.83 1.78
C ARG A 246 -4.79 12.45 2.76
N LEU A 247 -4.98 12.72 4.05
CA LEU A 247 -4.04 12.33 5.09
C LEU A 247 -3.88 10.81 5.17
N LEU A 248 -4.99 10.07 5.15
CA LEU A 248 -4.98 8.60 5.16
C LEU A 248 -4.25 8.03 3.92
N GLU A 249 -4.52 8.58 2.73
CA GLU A 249 -3.84 8.16 1.50
C GLU A 249 -2.33 8.42 1.57
N ASN A 250 -1.93 9.62 2.03
CA ASN A 250 -0.52 9.97 2.21
C ASN A 250 0.18 9.05 3.22
N LEU A 251 -0.50 8.72 4.32
CA LEU A 251 -0.01 7.79 5.33
C LEU A 251 0.18 6.39 4.75
N ASN A 252 -0.81 5.87 4.02
CA ASN A 252 -0.74 4.55 3.39
C ASN A 252 0.39 4.46 2.35
N GLU A 253 0.53 5.46 1.48
CA GLU A 253 1.64 5.52 0.52
C GLU A 253 3.00 5.62 1.24
N THR A 254 3.07 6.37 2.35
CA THR A 254 4.30 6.47 3.16
C THR A 254 4.68 5.13 3.78
N ILE A 255 3.71 4.39 4.34
CA ILE A 255 3.92 3.04 4.88
C ILE A 255 4.41 2.09 3.78
N ARG A 256 3.70 2.05 2.64
CA ARG A 256 4.06 1.18 1.52
C ARG A 256 5.47 1.45 1.00
N ARG A 257 5.81 2.73 0.80
CA ARG A 257 7.15 3.15 0.36
C ARG A 257 8.22 2.71 1.36
N ARG A 258 7.93 2.85 2.65
CA ARG A 258 8.83 2.45 3.73
C ARG A 258 9.06 0.94 3.76
N ASP A 259 8.02 0.12 3.60
CA ASP A 259 8.16 -1.33 3.59
C ASP A 259 9.03 -1.83 2.43
N ILE A 260 8.83 -1.24 1.24
CA ILE A 260 9.66 -1.52 0.06
C ILE A 260 11.12 -1.11 0.34
N TYR A 261 11.32 0.09 0.87
CA TYR A 261 12.65 0.59 1.24
C TYR A 261 13.34 -0.34 2.24
N LEU A 262 12.66 -0.71 3.32
CA LEU A 262 13.21 -1.53 4.40
C LEU A 262 13.56 -2.94 3.89
N ALA A 263 12.71 -3.54 3.06
CA ALA A 263 12.99 -4.82 2.44
C ALA A 263 14.20 -4.78 1.49
N ALA A 264 14.36 -3.70 0.73
CA ALA A 264 15.54 -3.50 -0.12
C ALA A 264 16.80 -3.31 0.72
N GLU A 265 16.71 -2.50 1.78
CA GLU A 265 17.87 -2.12 2.58
C GLU A 265 18.36 -3.26 3.49
N ARG A 266 17.46 -4.10 4.00
CA ARG A 266 17.85 -5.35 4.69
C ARG A 266 18.68 -6.26 3.79
N ARG A 267 18.27 -6.43 2.52
CA ARG A 267 19.05 -7.22 1.56
C ARG A 267 20.42 -6.60 1.31
N ARG A 268 20.48 -5.27 1.19
CA ARG A 268 21.73 -4.53 1.03
C ARG A 268 22.66 -4.69 2.23
N LEU A 269 22.16 -4.64 3.45
CA LEU A 269 22.95 -4.92 4.66
C LEU A 269 23.47 -6.35 4.68
N THR A 270 22.68 -7.36 4.27
CA THR A 270 23.16 -8.74 4.17
C THR A 270 24.32 -8.88 3.18
N GLN A 271 24.25 -8.21 2.03
CA GLN A 271 25.34 -8.18 1.05
C GLN A 271 26.58 -7.48 1.62
N LEU A 272 26.38 -6.36 2.31
CA LEU A 272 27.43 -5.56 2.92
C LEU A 272 28.13 -6.33 4.06
N ALA A 273 27.40 -7.14 4.83
CA ALA A 273 27.97 -8.02 5.85
C ALA A 273 28.95 -9.04 5.25
N SER A 274 28.60 -9.64 4.11
CA SER A 274 29.49 -10.54 3.37
C SER A 274 30.69 -9.79 2.77
N ALA A 275 30.48 -8.56 2.28
CA ALA A 275 31.57 -7.72 1.77
C ALA A 275 32.58 -7.34 2.88
N ILE A 276 32.11 -7.05 4.10
CA ILE A 276 32.97 -6.79 5.26
C ILE A 276 33.76 -8.04 5.65
N SER A 277 33.14 -9.22 5.62
CA SER A 277 33.83 -10.46 6.00
C SER A 277 34.97 -10.80 5.04
N ILE A 278 34.79 -10.55 3.74
CA ILE A 278 35.82 -10.74 2.71
C ILE A 278 36.81 -9.57 2.68
N GLY A 279 36.37 -8.37 3.06
CA GLY A 279 37.18 -7.15 3.07
C GLY A 279 37.15 -6.37 1.74
N GLU A 280 36.33 -6.77 0.78
CA GLU A 280 36.22 -6.14 -0.54
C GLU A 280 34.76 -5.92 -0.96
N SER A 281 34.52 -4.88 -1.76
CA SER A 281 33.18 -4.58 -2.29
C SER A 281 32.80 -5.55 -3.42
N TYR A 282 31.56 -6.03 -3.42
CA TYR A 282 30.94 -6.72 -4.56
C TYR A 282 30.73 -5.72 -5.72
N GLY A 283 31.79 -5.35 -6.43
CA GLY A 283 31.74 -4.33 -7.48
C GLY A 283 32.57 -4.62 -8.73
N ASN A 284 33.52 -5.56 -8.68
CA ASN A 284 34.43 -5.85 -9.80
C ASN A 284 34.49 -7.35 -10.18
N GLY A 285 33.61 -8.19 -9.62
CA GLY A 285 33.72 -9.65 -9.67
C GLY A 285 32.49 -10.42 -10.12
N LEU A 286 31.64 -9.86 -11.00
CA LEU A 286 30.61 -10.66 -11.71
C LEU A 286 31.14 -11.31 -13.00
N GLY A 287 32.42 -11.68 -13.02
CA GLY A 287 32.86 -12.81 -13.81
C GLY A 287 32.48 -14.08 -13.04
N PRO A 288 31.98 -15.15 -13.70
CA PRO A 288 31.58 -16.37 -13.00
C PRO A 288 32.74 -16.84 -12.12
N LEU A 289 32.49 -16.95 -10.82
CA LEU A 289 33.38 -17.54 -9.82
C LEU A 289 33.54 -19.04 -10.11
N ASN A 290 34.32 -19.35 -11.15
CA ASN A 290 34.85 -20.68 -11.48
C ASN A 290 36.37 -20.72 -11.30
N SER A 291 36.93 -19.87 -10.44
CA SER A 291 38.36 -19.86 -10.13
C SER A 291 38.58 -19.87 -8.62
N ILE A 292 38.10 -20.92 -7.96
CA ILE A 292 38.75 -21.43 -6.76
C ILE A 292 39.67 -22.54 -7.25
N PRO A 293 41.00 -22.42 -7.10
CA PRO A 293 41.90 -23.52 -7.42
C PRO A 293 41.74 -24.57 -6.33
N ALA A 294 40.89 -25.57 -6.57
CA ALA A 294 40.98 -26.82 -5.85
C ALA A 294 42.28 -27.49 -6.31
N SER A 295 43.25 -27.50 -5.41
CA SER A 295 44.51 -28.21 -5.54
C SER A 295 44.28 -29.70 -5.83
N ASN A 296 44.77 -30.12 -7.00
CA ASN A 296 45.36 -31.40 -7.39
C ASN A 296 44.78 -32.68 -6.78
N ASP A 297 44.16 -33.49 -7.62
CA ASP A 297 44.71 -34.82 -7.93
C ASP A 297 44.28 -35.23 -9.35
N ASP A 298 45.22 -35.86 -10.05
CA ASP A 298 45.19 -36.30 -11.44
C ASP A 298 43.96 -37.13 -11.81
N GLU A 299 43.28 -36.76 -12.90
CA GLU A 299 43.27 -37.59 -14.10
C GLU A 299 42.67 -36.85 -15.30
N SER A 300 43.38 -36.98 -16.41
CA SER A 300 43.07 -36.49 -17.75
C SER A 300 41.66 -36.87 -18.21
N SER A 301 40.85 -35.86 -18.54
CA SER A 301 39.85 -35.95 -19.62
C SER A 301 39.45 -34.54 -20.06
N GLU A 302 39.58 -34.32 -21.36
CA GLU A 302 39.13 -33.16 -22.10
C GLU A 302 37.71 -32.77 -21.67
N ARG A 303 37.57 -31.64 -20.97
CA ARG A 303 36.28 -30.98 -20.77
C ARG A 303 35.98 -30.12 -21.98
N GLU A 304 35.65 -30.79 -23.08
CA GLU A 304 34.79 -30.19 -24.09
C GLU A 304 33.48 -29.75 -23.44
N LYS A 305 32.96 -28.63 -23.96
CA LYS A 305 31.68 -28.03 -23.62
C LYS A 305 30.58 -29.08 -23.52
N ARG A 306 30.16 -29.44 -22.31
CA ARG A 306 28.88 -30.12 -22.11
C ARG A 306 27.76 -29.09 -22.19
N SER A 307 27.40 -28.72 -23.42
CA SER A 307 26.15 -28.05 -23.75
C SER A 307 25.43 -28.89 -24.80
N ASP A 308 25.22 -30.17 -24.52
CA ASP A 308 24.37 -31.06 -25.32
C ASP A 308 23.63 -32.00 -24.38
N THR A 309 22.63 -31.45 -23.67
CA THR A 309 21.47 -32.28 -23.32
C THR A 309 20.81 -32.64 -24.65
N ASN A 310 20.96 -33.90 -25.07
CA ASN A 310 20.27 -34.48 -26.23
C ASN A 310 18.75 -34.44 -26.01
N LEU A 311 18.13 -33.28 -26.22
CA LEU A 311 16.69 -33.09 -26.22
C LEU A 311 16.13 -33.57 -27.57
N SER A 312 16.29 -34.87 -27.85
CA SER A 312 15.74 -35.53 -29.04
C SER A 312 14.33 -36.01 -28.74
N GLY A 313 13.38 -35.06 -28.69
CA GLY A 313 11.97 -35.35 -28.50
C GLY A 313 11.10 -34.16 -28.88
N ASN A 314 9.87 -34.41 -29.32
CA ASN A 314 8.88 -33.35 -29.48
C ASN A 314 8.46 -32.86 -28.07
N PRO A 315 8.50 -31.54 -27.76
CA PRO A 315 8.03 -31.05 -26.47
C PRO A 315 6.56 -31.41 -26.25
N ILE A 316 6.23 -31.85 -25.04
CA ILE A 316 4.86 -32.20 -24.64
C ILE A 316 3.99 -30.94 -24.52
N ALA A 317 4.61 -29.84 -24.09
CA ALA A 317 3.97 -28.54 -24.06
C ALA A 317 4.95 -27.46 -24.52
N VAL A 318 4.48 -26.59 -25.41
CA VAL A 318 5.18 -25.37 -25.81
C VAL A 318 4.34 -24.19 -25.36
N ILE A 319 4.94 -23.35 -24.53
CA ILE A 319 4.24 -22.28 -23.84
C ILE A 319 4.78 -20.98 -24.40
N ARG A 320 4.06 -20.44 -25.37
CA ARG A 320 4.38 -19.14 -25.96
C ARG A 320 3.94 -18.05 -25.01
N ILE A 321 4.85 -17.16 -24.70
CA ILE A 321 4.64 -16.17 -23.66
C ILE A 321 4.22 -14.87 -24.34
N GLN A 322 2.93 -14.77 -24.70
CA GLN A 322 2.32 -13.55 -25.22
C GLN A 322 1.03 -13.24 -24.45
N GLY A 323 1.05 -12.17 -23.65
CA GLY A 323 -0.12 -11.69 -22.90
C GLY A 323 -0.58 -12.60 -21.74
N GLU A 324 -1.00 -11.96 -20.64
CA GLU A 324 -1.57 -12.52 -19.40
C GLU A 324 -1.15 -13.95 -18.97
N SER A 325 -0.25 -13.97 -17.97
CA SER A 325 0.31 -15.13 -17.25
C SER A 325 -0.70 -16.12 -16.61
N ASN A 326 -2.01 -15.94 -16.75
CA ASN A 326 -3.02 -16.59 -15.92
C ASN A 326 -3.79 -17.75 -16.57
N LYS A 327 -3.61 -18.03 -17.87
CA LYS A 327 -4.39 -19.07 -18.58
C LYS A 327 -3.60 -20.31 -19.00
N PHE A 328 -2.33 -20.40 -18.64
CA PHE A 328 -1.45 -21.51 -19.03
C PHE A 328 -1.69 -22.81 -18.22
N SER A 329 -2.24 -22.68 -17.02
CA SER A 329 -2.30 -23.74 -16.02
C SER A 329 -3.10 -24.96 -16.50
N GLN A 330 -4.32 -24.76 -16.99
CA GLN A 330 -5.24 -25.86 -17.32
C GLN A 330 -4.74 -26.78 -18.46
N GLY A 331 -4.11 -26.24 -19.50
CA GLY A 331 -3.58 -27.01 -20.62
C GLY A 331 -2.32 -27.79 -20.27
N LEU A 332 -1.44 -27.21 -19.46
CA LEU A 332 -0.23 -27.90 -18.97
C LEU A 332 -0.59 -29.10 -18.11
N TYR A 333 -1.53 -28.92 -17.18
CA TYR A 333 -1.87 -30.02 -16.26
C TYR A 333 -2.44 -31.21 -16.98
N GLY A 334 -3.32 -31.01 -17.97
CA GLY A 334 -3.83 -32.11 -18.78
C GLY A 334 -2.71 -32.86 -19.51
N ALA A 335 -1.70 -32.16 -19.99
CA ALA A 335 -0.55 -32.77 -20.66
C ALA A 335 0.38 -33.51 -19.68
N VAL A 336 0.63 -32.95 -18.51
CA VAL A 336 1.46 -33.54 -17.45
C VAL A 336 0.76 -34.73 -16.80
N SER A 337 -0.54 -34.65 -16.53
CA SER A 337 -1.32 -35.75 -15.96
C SER A 337 -1.42 -36.93 -16.92
N ALA A 338 -1.68 -36.68 -18.21
CA ALA A 338 -1.69 -37.72 -19.24
C ALA A 338 -0.30 -38.35 -19.44
N ALA A 339 0.78 -37.59 -19.20
CA ALA A 339 2.14 -38.14 -19.20
C ALA A 339 2.40 -39.03 -17.97
N LEU A 340 1.98 -38.60 -16.77
CA LEU A 340 2.11 -39.37 -15.53
C LEU A 340 1.24 -40.63 -15.52
N GLU A 341 0.06 -40.59 -16.13
CA GLU A 341 -0.82 -41.76 -16.28
C GLU A 341 -0.18 -42.83 -17.17
N ARG A 342 0.61 -42.41 -18.16
CA ARG A 342 1.35 -43.32 -19.06
C ARG A 342 2.66 -43.80 -18.44
N ALA A 343 3.36 -42.95 -17.70
CA ALA A 343 4.66 -43.22 -17.10
C ALA A 343 4.73 -42.63 -15.67
N PRO A 344 4.48 -43.43 -14.62
CA PRO A 344 4.40 -42.93 -13.24
C PRO A 344 5.75 -42.48 -12.66
N ASN A 345 6.86 -42.84 -13.32
CA ASN A 345 8.23 -42.49 -12.95
C ASN A 345 8.87 -41.44 -13.87
N ALA A 346 8.10 -40.78 -14.74
CA ALA A 346 8.61 -39.76 -15.65
C ALA A 346 9.25 -38.58 -14.89
N THR A 347 10.35 -38.06 -15.44
CA THR A 347 10.98 -36.81 -15.01
C THR A 347 10.69 -35.72 -16.02
N PHE A 348 10.57 -34.46 -15.58
CA PHE A 348 10.23 -33.35 -16.45
C PHE A 348 11.37 -32.34 -16.50
N THR A 349 11.83 -32.04 -17.70
CA THR A 349 12.83 -31.01 -17.97
C THR A 349 12.15 -29.80 -18.60
N LEU A 350 12.19 -28.67 -17.90
CA LEU A 350 11.69 -27.40 -18.39
C LEU A 350 12.84 -26.64 -19.06
N VAL A 351 12.70 -26.37 -20.35
CA VAL A 351 13.67 -25.60 -21.11
C VAL A 351 13.14 -24.18 -21.28
N ALA A 352 13.77 -23.23 -20.62
CA ALA A 352 13.50 -21.81 -20.79
C ALA A 352 14.20 -21.33 -22.08
N VAL A 353 13.41 -21.04 -23.11
CA VAL A 353 13.93 -20.60 -24.40
C VAL A 353 13.77 -19.09 -24.55
N SER A 354 14.87 -18.41 -24.87
CA SER A 354 14.89 -16.97 -25.12
C SER A 354 15.42 -16.64 -26.51
N SER A 355 14.87 -15.59 -27.13
CA SER A 355 15.35 -15.08 -28.41
C SER A 355 16.77 -14.51 -28.28
N THR A 356 17.62 -14.86 -29.24
CA THR A 356 18.97 -14.30 -29.38
C THR A 356 19.01 -13.00 -30.19
N ALA A 357 17.86 -12.47 -30.63
CA ALA A 357 17.76 -11.20 -31.34
C ALA A 357 18.07 -9.98 -30.43
N GLY A 358 18.47 -8.85 -31.00
CA GLY A 358 18.69 -7.59 -30.26
C GLY A 358 20.07 -7.39 -29.62
N ASN A 359 20.18 -6.37 -28.77
CA ASN A 359 21.45 -5.99 -28.10
C ASN A 359 21.75 -6.88 -26.87
N SER A 360 22.99 -6.84 -26.36
CA SER A 360 23.43 -7.70 -25.24
C SER A 360 22.59 -7.52 -23.98
N SER A 361 22.10 -6.32 -23.71
CA SER A 361 21.26 -6.01 -22.54
C SER A 361 19.85 -6.58 -22.69
N GLU A 362 19.25 -6.48 -23.88
CA GLU A 362 17.96 -7.08 -24.20
C GLU A 362 18.01 -8.61 -24.15
N LYS A 363 19.10 -9.22 -24.65
CA LYS A 363 19.30 -10.68 -24.55
C LYS A 363 19.34 -11.13 -23.08
N ALA A 364 20.08 -10.41 -22.25
CA ALA A 364 20.15 -10.70 -20.81
C ALA A 364 18.79 -10.52 -20.11
N ALA A 365 18.04 -9.46 -20.45
CA ALA A 365 16.71 -9.22 -19.92
C ALA A 365 15.71 -10.31 -20.34
N ARG A 366 15.68 -10.71 -21.61
CA ARG A 366 14.79 -11.79 -22.09
C ARG A 366 15.14 -13.13 -21.47
N ALA A 367 16.43 -13.43 -21.29
CA ALA A 367 16.87 -14.63 -20.58
C ALA A 367 16.42 -14.61 -19.10
N ALA A 368 16.53 -13.47 -18.40
CA ALA A 368 16.05 -13.32 -17.03
C ALA A 368 14.53 -13.52 -16.92
N ILE A 369 13.76 -12.94 -17.84
CA ILE A 369 12.30 -13.08 -17.92
C ILE A 369 11.91 -14.55 -18.17
N ALA A 370 12.62 -15.25 -19.06
CA ALA A 370 12.36 -16.67 -19.35
C ALA A 370 12.61 -17.56 -18.11
N ARG A 371 13.67 -17.29 -17.34
CA ARG A 371 13.97 -17.98 -16.07
C ARG A 371 12.90 -17.74 -15.01
N GLU A 372 12.54 -16.48 -14.79
CA GLU A 372 11.52 -16.11 -13.79
C GLU A 372 10.20 -16.84 -14.07
N LYS A 373 9.81 -16.90 -15.35
CA LYS A 373 8.58 -17.56 -15.79
C LYS A 373 8.67 -19.08 -15.65
N ALA A 374 9.79 -19.70 -16.01
CA ALA A 374 10.01 -21.12 -15.74
C ALA A 374 9.88 -21.44 -14.24
N GLY A 375 10.41 -20.56 -13.38
CA GLY A 375 10.25 -20.66 -11.92
C GLY A 375 8.78 -20.60 -11.44
N LYS A 376 7.97 -19.70 -12.03
CA LYS A 376 6.52 -19.64 -11.73
C LYS A 376 5.81 -20.94 -12.10
N ILE A 377 6.14 -21.53 -13.25
CA ILE A 377 5.56 -22.81 -13.69
C ILE A 377 5.91 -23.94 -12.72
N ILE A 378 7.17 -24.00 -12.26
CA ILE A 378 7.62 -24.98 -11.27
C ILE A 378 6.89 -24.80 -9.95
N SER A 379 6.82 -23.57 -9.43
CA SER A 379 6.11 -23.30 -8.18
C SER A 379 4.65 -23.74 -8.25
N SER A 380 4.03 -23.57 -9.42
CA SER A 380 2.66 -24.02 -9.68
C SER A 380 2.55 -25.54 -9.73
N LEU A 381 3.47 -26.24 -10.41
CA LEU A 381 3.50 -27.71 -10.44
C LEU A 381 3.75 -28.32 -9.05
N VAL A 382 4.64 -27.73 -8.27
CA VAL A 382 4.93 -28.14 -6.89
C VAL A 382 3.72 -27.90 -5.99
N SER A 383 3.04 -26.74 -6.12
CA SER A 383 1.85 -26.43 -5.32
C SER A 383 0.69 -27.41 -5.53
N MET A 384 0.70 -28.14 -6.63
CA MET A 384 -0.31 -29.15 -6.98
C MET A 384 0.14 -30.59 -6.70
N GLY A 385 1.26 -30.76 -6.00
CA GLY A 385 1.71 -32.05 -5.48
C GLY A 385 2.80 -32.75 -6.31
N MET A 386 3.40 -32.07 -7.30
CA MET A 386 4.57 -32.63 -7.99
C MET A 386 5.84 -32.53 -7.11
N PRO A 387 6.58 -33.64 -6.90
CA PRO A 387 7.85 -33.60 -6.19
C PRO A 387 8.88 -32.74 -6.95
N ALA A 388 9.53 -31.80 -6.26
CA ALA A 388 10.54 -30.91 -6.84
C ALA A 388 11.74 -31.67 -7.42
N ASP A 389 12.07 -32.83 -6.86
CA ASP A 389 13.18 -33.68 -7.31
C ASP A 389 13.00 -34.25 -8.72
N ARG A 390 11.78 -34.21 -9.26
CA ARG A 390 11.46 -34.67 -10.62
C ARG A 390 11.43 -33.55 -11.66
N LEU A 391 11.74 -32.32 -11.24
CA LEU A 391 11.73 -31.13 -12.07
C LEU A 391 13.15 -30.61 -12.26
N SER A 392 13.59 -30.48 -13.51
CA SER A 392 14.85 -29.83 -13.85
C SER A 392 14.60 -28.61 -14.74
N VAL A 393 15.47 -27.60 -14.64
CA VAL A 393 15.42 -26.40 -15.49
C VAL A 393 16.69 -26.33 -16.29
N THR A 394 16.55 -26.20 -17.60
CA THR A 394 17.64 -25.94 -18.53
C THR A 394 17.33 -24.67 -19.30
N GLU A 395 18.35 -23.98 -19.76
CA GLU A 395 18.19 -22.74 -20.51
C GLU A 395 18.75 -22.91 -21.92
N LEU A 396 18.03 -22.36 -22.88
CA LEU A 396 18.43 -22.42 -24.27
C LEU A 396 18.19 -21.09 -24.95
N ALA A 397 19.18 -20.59 -25.68
CA ALA A 397 19.04 -19.36 -26.45
C ALA A 397 18.93 -19.75 -27.94
N LEU A 398 17.79 -19.47 -28.56
CA LEU A 398 17.53 -19.82 -29.96
C LEU A 398 17.37 -18.56 -30.82
N ALA A 399 17.83 -18.62 -32.07
CA ALA A 399 17.62 -17.56 -33.06
C ALA A 399 16.27 -17.65 -33.78
N SER A 400 15.62 -18.81 -33.74
CA SER A 400 14.36 -19.08 -34.46
C SER A 400 13.09 -18.66 -33.72
N ILE A 401 13.21 -17.95 -32.60
CA ILE A 401 12.08 -17.55 -31.74
C ILE A 401 12.15 -16.02 -31.58
N GLU A 402 10.99 -15.38 -31.67
CA GLU A 402 10.90 -13.91 -31.62
C GLU A 402 10.97 -13.35 -30.19
N ASP A 403 10.38 -14.06 -29.21
CA ASP A 403 10.29 -13.59 -27.81
C ASP A 403 10.87 -14.61 -26.80
N THR A 404 10.02 -15.18 -25.96
CA THR A 404 10.36 -16.12 -24.90
C THR A 404 9.32 -17.23 -24.87
N GLU A 405 9.76 -18.47 -24.72
CA GLU A 405 8.87 -19.61 -24.55
C GLU A 405 9.44 -20.61 -23.55
N VAL A 406 8.57 -21.34 -22.87
CA VAL A 406 9.00 -22.48 -22.04
C VAL A 406 8.56 -23.76 -22.73
N ARG A 407 9.48 -24.69 -22.88
CA ARG A 407 9.22 -26.01 -23.45
C ARG A 407 9.34 -27.07 -22.36
N VAL A 408 8.37 -27.96 -22.27
CA VAL A 408 8.40 -29.06 -21.30
C VAL A 408 8.67 -30.35 -22.03
N TYR A 409 9.71 -31.05 -21.58
CA TYR A 409 10.12 -32.36 -22.05
C TYR A 409 9.93 -33.37 -20.94
N THR A 410 9.58 -34.60 -21.29
CA THR A 410 9.67 -35.74 -20.38
C THR A 410 10.84 -36.60 -20.76
N ASP A 411 11.50 -37.16 -19.76
CA ASP A 411 12.47 -38.25 -19.88
C ASP A 411 11.98 -39.47 -19.09
#